data_AF-A0A3L5TRR2-F1
#
_entry.id   AF-A0A3L5TRR2-F1
#
_cell.length_a   1.000
_cell.length_b   1.000
_cell.length_c   1.000
_cell.angle_alpha   90.00
_cell.angle_beta   90.00
_cell.angle_gamma   90.00
#
_symmetry.space_group_name_H-M   'P 1'
#
loop_
_entity.id
_entity.type
_entity.pdbx_description
1 polymer ?
#
loop_
_entity_poly.entity_id
_entity_poly.type
_entity_poly.pdbx_seq_one_letter_code
_entity_poly.pdbx_strand_id
1 'polypeptide(L)'
;MTMVAIETGTQKIGLVLNCLNPYNKNKMSTENKHCIMGRKIKQKDKAVSAKDFLAFPSPQKLKQMGKQKADNLIQELGNEITDLDKVMQTFLRISSIVTKDDVDTKDSVCECTEKLIEETLKSEHNTGSMLANSILVSMGILKGEDKKYKPPSTLMGPLLVLEHLVKQPFFPKFSREILSMFMSKPHPLLDQSKEARHKLLQTLMAY
;
A
#
# COMPACT_ATOMS: atom_id res chain seq x y z
N MET A 1 -63.57 23.17 -2.72
CA MET A 1 -64.27 22.27 -3.65
C MET A 1 -63.94 22.71 -5.06
N THR A 2 -62.89 22.12 -5.64
CA THR A 2 -62.60 22.17 -7.07
C THR A 2 -61.94 20.83 -7.39
N MET A 3 -62.66 19.99 -8.14
CA MET A 3 -62.10 18.81 -8.82
C MET A 3 -61.52 19.25 -10.16
N VAL A 4 -60.58 18.47 -10.72
CA VAL A 4 -60.67 17.85 -12.07
C VAL A 4 -59.36 17.09 -12.44
N ALA A 5 -59.56 15.82 -12.87
CA ALA A 5 -58.82 14.90 -13.78
C ALA A 5 -57.29 14.71 -13.65
N ILE A 6 -56.73 13.51 -13.39
CA ILE A 6 -56.66 12.23 -14.14
C ILE A 6 -55.92 12.34 -15.48
N GLU A 7 -54.77 11.66 -15.61
CA GLU A 7 -54.48 10.80 -16.77
C GLU A 7 -53.39 9.74 -16.47
N THR A 8 -53.71 8.52 -16.89
CA THR A 8 -53.01 7.24 -16.74
C THR A 8 -52.17 6.92 -17.98
N GLY A 9 -51.08 6.15 -17.84
CA GLY A 9 -50.31 5.68 -19.00
C GLY A 9 -49.45 4.43 -18.74
N THR A 10 -50.08 3.26 -18.74
CA THR A 10 -49.46 1.94 -18.95
C THR A 10 -49.36 1.63 -20.45
N GLN A 11 -48.24 1.05 -20.94
CA GLN A 11 -48.28 0.03 -22.00
C GLN A 11 -46.96 -0.76 -22.17
N LYS A 12 -47.06 -2.08 -21.91
CA LYS A 12 -46.23 -3.17 -22.46
C LYS A 12 -46.76 -3.53 -23.84
N ILE A 13 -45.93 -3.75 -24.86
CA ILE A 13 -46.06 -4.77 -25.94
C ILE A 13 -44.68 -4.80 -26.67
N GLY A 14 -44.10 -5.88 -27.19
CA GLY A 14 -44.57 -7.23 -27.45
C GLY A 14 -43.43 -8.16 -27.91
N LEU A 15 -43.68 -9.46 -27.74
CA LEU A 15 -42.98 -10.57 -28.38
C LEU A 15 -43.10 -10.49 -29.91
N VAL A 16 -42.04 -10.88 -30.62
CA VAL A 16 -42.17 -11.48 -31.97
C VAL A 16 -41.37 -12.78 -31.98
N LEU A 17 -42.10 -13.89 -31.99
CA LEU A 17 -41.64 -15.22 -32.38
C LEU A 17 -42.19 -15.46 -33.79
N ASN A 18 -41.35 -15.87 -34.75
CA ASN A 18 -41.80 -16.56 -35.96
C ASN A 18 -40.68 -17.46 -36.52
N CYS A 19 -40.84 -18.76 -36.24
CA CYS A 19 -40.75 -19.97 -37.06
C CYS A 19 -39.84 -20.09 -38.32
N LEU A 20 -39.06 -21.19 -38.33
CA LEU A 20 -38.84 -22.22 -39.40
C LEU A 20 -38.19 -21.79 -40.75
N ASN A 21 -37.30 -22.49 -41.46
CA ASN A 21 -36.54 -23.76 -41.40
C ASN A 21 -35.48 -23.69 -42.58
N PRO A 22 -34.96 -24.76 -43.22
CA PRO A 22 -33.58 -25.28 -43.12
C PRO A 22 -32.66 -25.20 -44.38
N TYR A 23 -31.40 -25.61 -44.19
CA TYR A 23 -30.48 -26.31 -45.12
C TYR A 23 -29.91 -25.60 -46.39
N ASN A 24 -28.59 -25.34 -46.36
CA ASN A 24 -27.52 -26.02 -47.13
C ASN A 24 -26.50 -25.14 -47.89
N LYS A 25 -25.27 -25.67 -47.94
CA LYS A 25 -24.14 -25.47 -48.89
C LYS A 25 -23.11 -24.35 -48.66
N ASN A 26 -22.03 -24.76 -47.99
CA ASN A 26 -20.63 -24.66 -48.41
C ASN A 26 -20.23 -23.53 -49.39
N LYS A 27 -19.42 -22.57 -48.91
CA LYS A 27 -18.10 -22.24 -49.48
C LYS A 27 -17.29 -21.30 -48.57
N MET A 28 -16.18 -21.83 -48.07
CA MET A 28 -14.86 -21.19 -47.91
C MET A 28 -14.78 -19.67 -47.98
N SER A 29 -14.52 -19.04 -46.83
CA SER A 29 -13.52 -17.98 -46.69
C SER A 29 -13.18 -17.78 -45.21
N THR A 30 -11.88 -17.68 -44.99
CA THR A 30 -11.13 -17.47 -43.75
C THR A 30 -11.56 -16.23 -42.98
N GLU A 31 -11.97 -16.39 -41.71
CA GLU A 31 -11.97 -15.29 -40.73
C GLU A 31 -11.54 -15.78 -39.34
N ASN A 32 -10.60 -15.02 -38.79
CA ASN A 32 -9.85 -15.26 -37.57
C ASN A 32 -10.75 -15.38 -36.34
N LYS A 33 -10.88 -16.58 -35.79
CA LYS A 33 -11.30 -16.79 -34.40
C LYS A 33 -10.13 -16.43 -33.49
N HIS A 34 -10.12 -15.20 -32.98
CA HIS A 34 -9.24 -14.83 -31.86
C HIS A 34 -9.84 -15.41 -30.56
N CYS A 35 -9.69 -16.73 -30.38
CA CYS A 35 -9.83 -17.35 -29.07
C CYS A 35 -8.62 -16.90 -28.24
N ILE A 36 -8.80 -15.92 -27.35
CA ILE A 36 -7.82 -15.64 -26.29
C ILE A 36 -7.92 -16.78 -25.29
N MET A 37 -7.27 -17.90 -25.62
CA MET A 37 -6.90 -18.92 -24.67
C MET A 37 -6.00 -18.24 -23.64
N GLY A 38 -6.49 -18.14 -22.41
CA GLY A 38 -5.73 -17.68 -21.25
C GLY A 38 -4.47 -18.52 -21.11
N ARG A 39 -3.37 -18.04 -21.71
CA ARG A 39 -2.05 -18.58 -21.46
C ARG A 39 -1.73 -18.24 -20.00
N LYS A 40 -1.64 -19.26 -19.15
CA LYS A 40 -0.78 -19.20 -17.97
C LYS A 40 0.63 -18.90 -18.49
N ILE A 41 1.00 -17.63 -18.52
CA ILE A 41 2.39 -17.22 -18.68
C ILE A 41 3.06 -17.74 -17.40
N LYS A 42 3.76 -18.87 -17.49
CA LYS A 42 4.85 -19.17 -16.55
C LYS A 42 5.81 -17.99 -16.68
N GLN A 43 5.68 -17.00 -15.81
CA GLN A 43 6.66 -15.95 -15.69
C GLN A 43 7.95 -16.63 -15.24
N LYS A 44 8.88 -16.78 -16.17
CA LYS A 44 10.28 -17.05 -15.89
C LYS A 44 10.73 -15.97 -14.90
N ASP A 45 11.23 -16.38 -13.73
CA ASP A 45 11.63 -15.48 -12.64
C ASP A 45 12.51 -14.34 -13.16
N LYS A 46 11.89 -13.18 -13.42
CA LYS A 46 12.62 -11.98 -13.76
C LYS A 46 13.11 -11.43 -12.43
N ALA A 47 14.43 -11.43 -12.21
CA ALA A 47 15.01 -10.80 -11.05
C ALA A 47 14.55 -9.33 -11.00
N VAL A 48 13.87 -8.96 -9.91
CA VAL A 48 13.38 -7.61 -9.67
C VAL A 48 14.43 -6.85 -8.86
N SER A 49 14.85 -5.69 -9.35
CA SER A 49 15.75 -4.80 -8.61
C SER A 49 15.01 -4.02 -7.52
N ALA A 50 15.73 -3.51 -6.52
CA ALA A 50 15.15 -2.63 -5.50
C ALA A 50 14.54 -1.38 -6.13
N LYS A 51 15.21 -0.78 -7.11
CA LYS A 51 14.69 0.34 -7.91
C LYS A 51 13.34 0.03 -8.58
N ASP A 52 13.24 -1.10 -9.26
CA ASP A 52 12.01 -1.52 -9.97
C ASP A 52 10.85 -1.80 -9.02
N PHE A 53 11.16 -2.29 -7.82
CA PHE A 53 10.20 -2.46 -6.74
C PHE A 53 9.75 -1.11 -6.18
N LEU A 54 10.66 -0.21 -5.81
CA LEU A 54 10.31 1.09 -5.23
C LEU A 54 9.54 1.99 -6.21
N ALA A 55 9.78 1.86 -7.52
CA ALA A 55 9.02 2.58 -8.54
C ALA A 55 7.54 2.14 -8.60
N PHE A 56 7.27 0.85 -8.45
CA PHE A 56 5.91 0.30 -8.42
C PHE A 56 5.82 -0.87 -7.44
N PRO A 57 5.64 -0.59 -6.13
CA PRO A 57 5.64 -1.62 -5.10
C PRO A 57 4.51 -2.63 -5.30
N SER A 58 4.82 -3.92 -5.13
CA SER A 58 3.80 -4.97 -5.01
C SER A 58 4.31 -6.16 -4.18
N PRO A 59 3.42 -6.93 -3.54
CA PRO A 59 3.81 -8.13 -2.79
C PRO A 59 4.60 -9.15 -3.63
N GLN A 60 4.20 -9.32 -4.90
CA GLN A 60 4.88 -10.23 -5.83
C GLN A 60 6.31 -9.78 -6.12
N LYS A 61 6.53 -8.48 -6.34
CA LYS A 61 7.87 -7.93 -6.59
C LYS A 61 8.77 -8.04 -5.36
N LEU A 62 8.23 -7.80 -4.16
CA LEU A 62 8.97 -8.01 -2.91
C LEU A 62 9.43 -9.47 -2.76
N LYS A 63 8.59 -10.45 -3.15
CA LYS A 63 8.95 -11.87 -3.16
C LYS A 63 10.03 -12.17 -4.22
N GLN A 64 9.94 -11.56 -5.40
CA GLN A 64 10.90 -11.72 -6.50
C GLN A 64 12.30 -11.12 -6.22
N MET A 65 12.42 -10.16 -5.29
CA MET A 65 13.73 -9.64 -4.83
C MET A 65 14.55 -10.67 -4.04
N GLY A 66 13.94 -11.79 -3.62
CA GLY A 66 14.64 -12.89 -2.95
C GLY A 66 15.09 -12.57 -1.53
N LYS A 67 16.08 -13.32 -1.03
CA LYS A 67 16.52 -13.29 0.38
C LYS A 67 17.35 -12.05 0.75
N GLN A 68 17.96 -11.38 -0.23
CA GLN A 68 18.80 -10.18 -0.02
C GLN A 68 17.99 -8.89 -0.18
N LYS A 69 16.65 -8.97 -0.16
CA LYS A 69 15.75 -7.84 -0.40
C LYS A 69 16.04 -6.62 0.48
N ALA A 70 16.33 -6.83 1.76
CA ALA A 70 16.60 -5.75 2.70
C ALA A 70 17.95 -5.07 2.39
N ASP A 71 18.99 -5.86 2.15
CA ASP A 71 20.32 -5.35 1.81
C ASP A 71 20.31 -4.62 0.47
N ASN A 72 19.55 -5.12 -0.51
CA ASN A 72 19.34 -4.46 -1.80
C ASN A 72 18.63 -3.10 -1.67
N LEU A 73 17.68 -2.96 -0.73
CA LEU A 73 16.99 -1.69 -0.46
C LEU A 73 17.94 -0.66 0.17
N ILE A 74 18.80 -1.10 1.09
CA ILE A 74 19.83 -0.25 1.71
C ILE A 74 20.84 0.19 0.64
N GLN A 75 21.29 -0.73 -0.21
CA GLN A 75 22.20 -0.42 -1.32
C GLN A 75 21.60 0.56 -2.32
N GLU A 76 20.30 0.46 -2.63
CA GLU A 76 19.61 1.41 -3.52
C GLU A 76 19.59 2.83 -2.94
N LEU A 77 19.50 2.98 -1.62
CA LEU A 77 19.62 4.28 -0.95
C LEU A 77 21.05 4.82 -0.94
N GLY A 78 22.05 3.94 -0.84
CA GLY A 78 23.46 4.32 -0.82
C GLY A 78 23.74 5.36 0.26
N ASN A 79 24.23 6.54 -0.12
CA ASN A 79 24.53 7.63 0.82
C ASN A 79 23.27 8.28 1.43
N GLU A 80 22.09 8.10 0.82
CA GLU A 80 20.82 8.62 1.36
C GLU A 80 20.32 7.82 2.58
N ILE A 81 20.99 6.72 2.97
CA ILE A 81 20.60 5.91 4.15
C ILE A 81 20.66 6.69 5.47
N THR A 82 21.45 7.77 5.53
CA THR A 82 21.55 8.65 6.70
C THR A 82 20.52 9.79 6.68
N ASP A 83 19.83 10.01 5.55
CA ASP A 83 18.79 11.02 5.40
C ASP A 83 17.43 10.42 5.80
N LEU A 84 16.95 10.81 6.98
CA LEU A 84 15.68 10.32 7.53
C LEU A 84 14.49 10.52 6.59
N ASP A 85 14.43 11.61 5.83
CA ASP A 85 13.29 11.89 4.96
C ASP A 85 13.28 10.96 3.75
N LYS A 86 14.45 10.62 3.21
CA LYS A 86 14.61 9.63 2.12
C LYS A 86 14.28 8.22 2.61
N VAL A 87 14.73 7.89 3.81
CA VAL A 87 14.48 6.61 4.46
C VAL A 87 12.98 6.47 4.76
N MET A 88 12.31 7.51 5.27
CA MET A 88 10.88 7.48 5.55
C MET A 88 10.04 7.39 4.27
N GLN A 89 10.44 8.06 3.19
CA GLN A 89 9.78 7.88 1.89
C GLN A 89 9.88 6.43 1.38
N THR A 90 11.04 5.81 1.59
CA THR A 90 11.26 4.40 1.26
C THR A 90 10.41 3.49 2.15
N PHE A 91 10.40 3.72 3.46
CA PHE A 91 9.52 3.05 4.42
C PHE A 91 8.04 3.11 3.98
N LEU A 92 7.54 4.27 3.56
CA LEU A 92 6.15 4.42 3.10
C LEU A 92 5.87 3.61 1.82
N ARG A 93 6.79 3.63 0.85
CA ARG A 93 6.64 2.85 -0.38
C ARG A 93 6.58 1.36 -0.08
N ILE A 94 7.47 0.85 0.77
CA ILE A 94 7.53 -0.57 1.13
C ILE A 94 6.31 -0.96 1.97
N SER A 95 5.90 -0.14 2.93
CA SER A 95 4.74 -0.43 3.79
C SER A 95 3.41 -0.29 3.06
N SER A 96 3.33 0.44 1.93
CA SER A 96 2.10 0.63 1.15
C SER A 96 1.49 -0.67 0.61
N ILE A 97 2.28 -1.73 0.46
CA ILE A 97 1.83 -3.04 -0.06
C ILE A 97 1.32 -3.98 1.03
N VAL A 98 1.45 -3.59 2.30
CA VAL A 98 0.98 -4.38 3.43
C VAL A 98 -0.53 -4.24 3.54
N THR A 99 -1.20 -5.38 3.77
CA THR A 99 -2.63 -5.46 4.08
C THR A 99 -2.80 -6.19 5.43
N LYS A 100 -4.01 -6.18 6.00
CA LYS A 100 -4.27 -6.86 7.28
C LYS A 100 -4.13 -8.37 7.19
N ASP A 101 -4.49 -8.94 6.04
CA ASP A 101 -4.67 -10.39 5.87
C ASP A 101 -3.42 -11.09 5.31
N ASP A 102 -2.48 -10.34 4.72
CA ASP A 102 -1.25 -10.89 4.14
C ASP A 102 -0.08 -10.82 5.14
N VAL A 103 -0.05 -11.81 6.03
CA VAL A 103 0.97 -11.94 7.08
C VAL A 103 2.38 -12.13 6.48
N ASP A 104 2.52 -12.96 5.44
CA ASP A 104 3.82 -13.22 4.80
C ASP A 104 4.45 -11.94 4.23
N THR A 105 3.64 -11.12 3.56
CA THR A 105 4.11 -9.84 3.02
C THR A 105 4.42 -8.87 4.15
N LYS A 106 3.55 -8.78 5.16
CA LYS A 106 3.79 -7.92 6.32
C LYS A 106 5.11 -8.27 7.02
N ASP A 107 5.37 -9.54 7.28
CA ASP A 107 6.57 -10.00 7.98
C ASP A 107 7.82 -9.73 7.13
N SER A 108 7.76 -10.01 5.82
CA SER A 108 8.84 -9.64 4.89
C SER A 108 9.12 -8.13 4.85
N VAL A 109 8.08 -7.30 4.92
CA VAL A 109 8.23 -5.84 4.98
C VAL A 109 8.82 -5.42 6.32
N CYS A 110 8.37 -6.00 7.43
CA CYS A 110 8.88 -5.72 8.76
C CYS A 110 10.40 -5.97 8.81
N GLU A 111 10.86 -7.14 8.35
CA GLU A 111 12.30 -7.47 8.25
C GLU A 111 13.09 -6.43 7.43
N CYS A 112 12.55 -6.03 6.26
CA CYS A 112 13.20 -5.01 5.42
C CYS A 112 13.30 -3.66 6.14
N THR A 113 12.20 -3.22 6.74
CA THR A 113 12.15 -1.92 7.41
C THR A 113 12.93 -1.91 8.71
N GLU A 114 13.01 -3.04 9.41
CA GLU A 114 13.80 -3.18 10.63
C GLU A 114 15.27 -2.89 10.34
N LYS A 115 15.86 -3.63 9.39
CA LYS A 115 17.25 -3.40 8.97
C LYS A 115 17.46 -1.98 8.44
N LEU A 116 16.50 -1.47 7.66
CA LEU A 116 16.58 -0.14 7.07
C LEU A 116 16.68 0.95 8.16
N ILE A 117 15.77 0.94 9.13
CA ILE A 117 15.72 1.94 10.21
C ILE A 117 16.89 1.76 11.17
N GLU A 118 17.24 0.52 11.50
CA GLU A 118 18.40 0.22 12.33
C GLU A 118 19.69 0.78 11.71
N GLU A 119 19.91 0.59 10.40
CA GLU A 119 21.07 1.14 9.70
C GLU A 119 21.09 2.67 9.71
N THR A 120 19.94 3.31 9.46
CA THR A 120 19.81 4.78 9.51
C THR A 120 20.13 5.36 10.88
N LEU A 121 19.80 4.66 11.97
CA LEU A 121 20.02 5.11 13.33
C LEU A 121 21.45 4.89 13.84
N LYS A 122 22.31 4.20 13.08
CA LYS A 122 23.76 4.14 13.37
C LYS A 122 24.46 5.48 13.14
N SER A 123 23.85 6.39 12.39
CA SER A 123 24.34 7.76 12.21
C SER A 123 24.07 8.60 13.45
N GLU A 124 25.12 9.19 14.04
CA GLU A 124 25.02 10.04 15.24
C GLU A 124 24.14 11.28 15.05
N HIS A 125 23.90 11.69 13.80
CA HIS A 125 23.02 12.82 13.48
C HIS A 125 21.54 12.50 13.67
N ASN A 126 21.15 11.22 13.65
CA ASN A 126 19.76 10.80 13.64
C ASN A 126 19.24 10.55 15.06
N THR A 127 18.85 11.63 15.73
CA THR A 127 18.30 11.57 17.09
C THR A 127 16.86 11.01 17.10
N GLY A 128 16.41 10.54 18.26
CA GLY A 128 15.05 10.03 18.42
C GLY A 128 13.94 11.05 18.11
N SER A 129 14.15 12.33 18.43
CA SER A 129 13.19 13.38 18.07
C SER A 129 13.12 13.60 16.56
N MET A 130 14.27 13.55 15.86
CA MET A 130 14.32 13.67 14.41
C MET A 130 13.63 12.50 13.73
N LEU A 131 13.85 11.28 14.20
CA LEU A 131 13.14 10.10 13.71
C LEU A 131 11.63 10.26 13.86
N ALA A 132 11.15 10.64 15.05
CA ALA A 132 9.73 10.81 15.30
C ALA A 132 9.11 11.91 14.42
N ASN A 133 9.81 13.05 14.27
CA ASN A 133 9.36 14.12 13.39
C ASN A 133 9.27 13.65 11.93
N SER A 134 10.30 12.98 11.42
CA SER A 134 10.31 12.50 10.03
C SER A 134 9.21 11.46 9.78
N ILE A 135 8.95 10.54 10.74
CA ILE A 135 7.80 9.62 10.67
C ILE A 135 6.48 10.39 10.58
N LEU A 136 6.26 11.36 11.47
CA LEU A 136 4.99 12.10 11.56
C LEU A 136 4.73 12.98 10.33
N VAL A 137 5.78 13.64 9.81
CA VAL A 137 5.70 14.44 8.57
C VAL A 137 5.43 13.54 7.38
N SER A 138 6.18 12.44 7.25
CA SER A 138 6.01 11.47 6.16
C SER A 138 4.64 10.75 6.24
N MET A 139 4.06 10.54 7.41
CA MET A 139 2.70 9.99 7.49
C MET A 139 1.60 11.05 7.26
N GLY A 140 1.96 12.32 7.08
CA GLY A 140 1.01 13.41 6.92
C GLY A 140 0.26 13.76 8.20
N ILE A 141 0.78 13.36 9.37
CA ILE A 141 0.22 13.69 10.69
C ILE A 141 0.70 15.07 11.13
N LEU A 142 1.93 15.43 10.76
CA LEU A 142 2.51 16.75 10.92
C LEU A 142 2.73 17.42 9.56
N LYS A 143 2.68 18.75 9.56
CA LYS A 143 3.07 19.54 8.38
C LYS A 143 4.59 19.58 8.28
N GLY A 144 5.12 19.20 7.13
CA GLY A 144 6.51 19.45 6.76
C GLY A 144 6.69 20.80 6.07
N GLU A 145 7.95 21.15 5.83
CA GLU A 145 8.33 22.37 5.11
C GLU A 145 8.15 22.23 3.59
N ASP A 146 8.30 21.01 3.06
CA ASP A 146 8.16 20.73 1.64
C ASP A 146 6.69 20.77 1.20
N LYS A 147 6.32 21.84 0.50
CA LYS A 147 4.97 22.03 -0.06
C LYS A 147 4.63 21.04 -1.18
N LYS A 148 5.61 20.35 -1.76
CA LYS A 148 5.40 19.34 -2.82
C LYS A 148 5.08 17.98 -2.24
N TYR A 149 5.35 17.75 -0.96
CA TYR A 149 5.10 16.49 -0.31
C TYR A 149 3.60 16.16 -0.32
N LYS A 150 3.26 14.93 -0.72
CA LYS A 150 1.90 14.42 -0.70
C LYS A 150 1.84 13.23 0.25
N PRO A 151 1.06 13.30 1.34
CA PRO A 151 0.94 12.18 2.26
C PRO A 151 0.25 11.00 1.57
N PRO A 152 0.48 9.77 2.07
CA PRO A 152 -0.18 8.58 1.56
C PRO A 152 -1.71 8.67 1.76
N SER A 153 -2.47 8.10 0.83
CA SER A 153 -3.94 8.09 0.88
C SER A 153 -4.50 7.23 2.01
N THR A 154 -3.73 6.25 2.48
CA THR A 154 -4.07 5.38 3.60
C THR A 154 -2.83 5.14 4.45
N LEU A 155 -3.03 5.04 5.77
CA LEU A 155 -1.98 4.74 6.73
C LEU A 155 -2.04 3.32 7.26
N MET A 156 -2.92 2.45 6.74
CA MET A 156 -3.07 1.10 7.26
C MET A 156 -1.73 0.35 7.26
N GLY A 157 -1.05 0.28 6.10
CA GLY A 157 0.22 -0.42 5.94
C GLY A 157 1.33 0.18 6.80
N PRO A 158 1.59 1.49 6.67
CA PRO A 158 2.53 2.20 7.53
C PRO A 158 2.30 1.97 9.03
N LEU A 159 1.05 2.00 9.52
CA LEU A 159 0.75 1.80 10.94
C LEU A 159 1.01 0.36 11.41
N LEU A 160 0.69 -0.65 10.59
CA LEU A 160 0.97 -2.05 10.93
C LEU A 160 2.48 -2.32 11.00
N VAL A 161 3.27 -1.75 10.09
CA VAL A 161 4.73 -1.92 10.10
C VAL A 161 5.37 -1.09 11.21
N LEU A 162 4.87 0.12 11.47
CA LEU A 162 5.35 0.95 12.58
C LEU A 162 5.08 0.28 13.93
N GLU A 163 3.97 -0.43 14.09
CA GLU A 163 3.67 -1.21 15.30
C GLU A 163 4.71 -2.31 15.57
N HIS A 164 5.30 -2.90 14.53
CA HIS A 164 6.44 -3.80 14.67
C HIS A 164 7.72 -3.06 15.05
N LEU A 165 8.04 -1.97 14.34
CA LEU A 165 9.28 -1.21 14.54
C LEU A 165 9.40 -0.64 15.95
N VAL A 166 8.32 -0.11 16.52
CA VAL A 166 8.37 0.49 17.85
C VAL A 166 8.70 -0.51 18.94
N LYS A 167 8.49 -1.82 18.72
CA LYS A 167 8.87 -2.87 19.68
C LYS A 167 10.36 -3.19 19.68
N GLN A 168 11.06 -2.80 18.62
CA GLN A 168 12.45 -3.17 18.42
C GLN A 168 13.36 -2.46 19.42
N PRO A 169 14.45 -3.13 19.88
CA PRO A 169 15.33 -2.59 20.92
C PRO A 169 16.11 -1.36 20.45
N PHE A 170 16.40 -1.24 19.15
CA PHE A 170 17.06 -0.05 18.60
C PHE A 170 16.14 1.17 18.53
N PHE A 171 14.82 0.99 18.63
CA PHE A 171 13.87 2.09 18.44
C PHE A 171 13.92 3.06 19.64
N PRO A 172 14.26 4.35 19.45
CA PRO A 172 14.50 5.24 20.57
C PRO A 172 13.25 5.45 21.43
N LYS A 173 13.39 5.34 22.76
CA LYS A 173 12.29 5.54 23.71
C LYS A 173 11.61 6.90 23.54
N PHE A 174 12.41 7.96 23.38
CA PHE A 174 11.89 9.32 23.19
C PHE A 174 11.04 9.44 21.92
N SER A 175 11.36 8.68 20.86
CA SER A 175 10.52 8.62 19.67
C SER A 175 9.16 8.01 19.97
N ARG A 176 9.08 6.95 20.80
CA ARG A 176 7.81 6.33 21.20
C ARG A 176 6.91 7.30 21.95
N GLU A 177 7.49 8.07 22.88
CA GLU A 177 6.76 9.09 23.65
C GLU A 177 6.16 10.17 22.75
N ILE A 178 6.94 10.69 21.79
CA ILE A 178 6.43 11.66 20.81
C ILE A 178 5.33 11.04 19.95
N LEU A 179 5.55 9.84 19.41
CA LEU A 179 4.57 9.15 18.59
C LEU A 179 3.26 8.90 19.36
N SER A 180 3.31 8.49 20.63
CA SER A 180 2.09 8.23 21.42
C SER A 180 1.24 9.50 21.61
N MET A 181 1.88 10.65 21.82
CA MET A 181 1.20 11.95 21.92
C MET A 181 0.49 12.35 20.63
N PHE A 182 1.06 12.07 19.46
CA PHE A 182 0.44 12.41 18.18
C PHE A 182 -0.58 11.38 17.72
N MET A 183 -0.31 10.08 17.91
CA MET A 183 -1.22 9.01 17.52
C MET A 183 -2.51 9.01 18.35
N SER A 184 -2.52 9.61 19.55
CA SER A 184 -3.72 9.75 20.39
C SER A 184 -4.66 10.87 19.95
N LYS A 185 -4.20 11.84 19.15
CA LYS A 185 -5.01 12.97 18.68
C LYS A 185 -5.93 12.58 17.52
N PRO A 186 -7.15 13.13 17.42
CA PRO A 186 -8.00 12.94 16.24
C PRO A 186 -7.28 13.40 14.97
N HIS A 187 -7.31 12.58 13.91
CA HIS A 187 -6.69 12.92 12.63
C HIS A 187 -7.36 12.14 11.50
N PRO A 188 -7.81 12.78 10.40
CA PRO A 188 -8.56 12.12 9.34
C PRO A 188 -7.92 10.85 8.79
N LEU A 189 -6.59 10.86 8.55
CA LEU A 189 -5.87 9.69 8.05
C LEU A 189 -5.80 8.54 9.07
N LEU A 190 -5.70 8.87 10.37
CA LEU A 190 -5.68 7.87 11.44
C LEU A 190 -7.07 7.28 11.66
N ASP A 191 -8.12 8.09 11.49
CA ASP A 191 -9.51 7.67 11.66
C ASP A 191 -10.01 6.77 10.52
N GLN A 192 -9.33 6.76 9.37
CA GLN A 192 -9.55 5.76 8.31
C GLN A 192 -8.94 4.39 8.64
N SER A 193 -7.93 4.37 9.52
CA SER A 193 -7.17 3.16 9.89
C SER A 193 -7.28 2.83 11.38
N LYS A 194 -8.48 2.97 11.96
CA LYS A 194 -8.73 2.94 13.42
C LYS A 194 -8.13 1.73 14.14
N GLU A 195 -8.28 0.54 13.55
CA GLU A 195 -7.80 -0.70 14.16
C GLU A 195 -6.27 -0.74 14.24
N ALA A 196 -5.59 -0.42 13.13
CA ALA A 196 -4.12 -0.35 13.09
C ALA A 196 -3.60 0.74 14.03
N ARG A 197 -4.26 1.90 14.07
CA ARG A 197 -3.96 2.99 15.01
C ARG A 197 -4.11 2.54 16.47
N HIS A 198 -5.21 1.85 16.80
CA HIS A 198 -5.46 1.36 18.16
C HIS A 198 -4.37 0.37 18.59
N LYS A 199 -4.04 -0.59 17.72
CA LYS A 199 -2.98 -1.57 17.99
C LYS A 199 -1.61 -0.90 18.19
N LEU A 200 -1.27 0.08 17.35
CA LEU A 200 -0.05 0.87 17.51
C LEU A 200 -0.05 1.63 18.84
N LEU A 201 -1.15 2.27 19.23
CA LEU A 201 -1.25 2.98 20.50
C LEU A 201 -1.08 2.05 21.70
N GLN A 202 -1.73 0.89 21.71
CA GLN A 202 -1.54 -0.11 22.76
C GLN A 202 -0.07 -0.52 22.90
N THR A 203 0.61 -0.69 21.76
CA THR A 203 2.03 -1.03 21.74
C THR A 203 2.89 0.11 22.27
N LEU A 204 2.67 1.35 21.81
CA LEU A 204 3.41 2.53 22.26
C LEU A 204 3.28 2.81 23.76
N MET A 205 2.18 2.39 24.40
CA MET A 205 1.99 2.54 25.84
C MET A 205 2.63 1.41 26.66
N ALA A 206 2.99 0.30 26.01
CA ALA A 206 3.59 -0.86 26.66
C ALA A 206 5.13 -0.90 26.59
N TYR A 207 5.74 -0.05 25.74
CA TYR A 207 7.18 -0.04 25.40
C TYR A 207 7.78 1.35 25.58
#